data_AF-A0A7S0DQK2-F1
#
_entry.id   AF-A0A7S0DQK2-F1
#
_cell.length_a   1.000
_cell.length_b   1.000
_cell.length_c   1.000
_cell.angle_alpha   90.00
_cell.angle_beta   90.00
_cell.angle_gamma   90.00
#
_symmetry.space_group_name_H-M   'P 1'
#
loop_
_entity.id
_entity.type
_entity.pdbx_description
1 polymer ?
#
loop_
_entity_poly.entity_id
_entity_poly.type
_entity_poly.pdbx_seq_one_letter_code
_entity_poly.pdbx_strand_id
1 'polypeptide(L)'
;SLPMDIRPPRGSSRFAGAEQSFFQAVCPCCWRFRATDMPALPTLDLFKLNTNQVSLGRPGYTDLSRMHAVGSFNLKNWVVTREEKLREKRDAPSLLSLCKPELKLALRKGIPSLQRQYTWPRLVCEKSEKKYCFDLPSYQEVLYEVFYGKIPRECSKEVSVPDFGGTLLFHSHPITRSGREQVKQMLCVLKHHHEDSISYCPLLPDLCAVLFHYIPDEVVFRMMNAMVERAKLDGWHFTLTGMDFRLEVINFLSILPSFLPH
;
A
#
# COMPACT_ATOMS: atom_id res chain seq x y z
N SER A 1 -43.23 11.14 49.28
CA SER A 1 -42.17 11.22 48.24
C SER A 1 -42.43 10.11 47.24
N LEU A 2 -42.79 10.50 46.01
CA LEU A 2 -43.24 9.62 44.92
C LEU A 2 -42.11 8.71 44.41
N PRO A 3 -42.40 7.48 43.92
CA PRO A 3 -41.46 6.73 43.11
C PRO A 3 -41.56 7.18 41.63
N MET A 4 -40.41 7.48 41.02
CA MET A 4 -40.33 7.76 39.58
C MET A 4 -40.30 6.45 38.79
N ASP A 5 -41.27 6.33 37.89
CA ASP A 5 -41.48 5.22 36.96
C ASP A 5 -40.79 5.59 35.64
N ILE A 6 -39.62 4.98 35.35
CA ILE A 6 -38.88 5.20 34.10
C ILE A 6 -39.21 4.07 33.13
N ARG A 7 -40.04 4.36 32.13
CA ARG A 7 -40.23 3.50 30.97
C ARG A 7 -39.16 3.79 29.90
N PRO A 8 -38.58 2.78 29.25
CA PRO A 8 -37.76 3.00 28.06
C PRO A 8 -38.65 3.25 26.82
N PRO A 9 -38.19 4.07 25.86
CA PRO A 9 -38.92 4.26 24.61
C PRO A 9 -38.80 3.01 23.73
N ARG A 10 -39.97 2.60 23.22
CA ARG A 10 -40.14 1.51 22.25
C ARG A 10 -39.47 1.87 20.94
N GLY A 11 -38.75 0.90 20.39
CA GLY A 11 -38.17 0.98 19.05
C GLY A 11 -39.23 1.20 17.97
N SER A 12 -38.80 1.86 16.90
CA SER A 12 -39.48 1.86 15.61
C SER A 12 -38.52 1.27 14.59
N SER A 13 -38.60 -0.05 14.41
CA SER A 13 -38.12 -0.69 13.19
C SER A 13 -39.02 -0.28 12.05
N ARG A 14 -38.46 0.28 10.98
CA ARG A 14 -39.00 0.24 9.61
C ARG A 14 -38.01 0.95 8.68
N PHE A 15 -37.11 0.18 8.08
CA PHE A 15 -36.63 0.37 6.71
C PHE A 15 -35.96 -0.94 6.31
N ALA A 16 -36.79 -1.92 5.95
CA ALA A 16 -36.40 -3.04 5.13
C ALA A 16 -37.03 -2.79 3.76
N GLY A 17 -36.21 -2.59 2.74
CA GLY A 17 -36.69 -2.50 1.36
C GLY A 17 -35.78 -1.68 0.46
N ALA A 18 -35.03 -2.40 -0.36
CA ALA A 18 -34.46 -1.96 -1.64
C ALA A 18 -33.17 -1.12 -1.64
N GLU A 19 -32.03 -1.73 -1.25
CA GLU A 19 -30.70 -1.28 -1.72
C GLU A 19 -29.73 -2.46 -1.90
N GLN A 20 -30.11 -3.47 -2.69
CA GLN A 20 -29.25 -4.64 -2.96
C GLN A 20 -28.74 -4.79 -4.40
N SER A 21 -28.86 -3.75 -5.24
CA SER A 21 -28.61 -3.90 -6.68
C SER A 21 -27.80 -2.79 -7.36
N PHE A 22 -26.90 -2.09 -6.64
CA PHE A 22 -26.13 -0.99 -7.26
C PHE A 22 -24.61 -0.98 -7.02
N PHE A 23 -24.05 -1.95 -6.30
CA PHE A 23 -22.60 -1.99 -5.99
C PHE A 23 -21.88 -3.16 -6.67
N GLN A 24 -22.17 -3.40 -7.95
CA GLN A 24 -21.22 -4.05 -8.85
C GLN A 24 -20.74 -2.98 -9.85
N ALA A 25 -19.42 -2.81 -9.92
CA ALA A 25 -18.69 -1.88 -10.79
C ALA A 25 -18.51 -0.44 -10.28
N VAL A 26 -17.68 -0.28 -9.23
CA VAL A 26 -16.75 0.86 -9.18
C VAL A 26 -15.34 0.30 -8.99
N CYS A 27 -14.62 0.11 -10.10
CA CYS A 27 -13.20 -0.26 -10.11
C CYS A 27 -12.40 0.95 -9.58
N PRO A 28 -11.59 0.81 -8.52
CA PRO A 28 -10.67 1.87 -8.07
C PRO A 28 -9.54 2.18 -9.09
N CYS A 29 -9.52 1.45 -10.21
CA CYS A 29 -8.44 1.34 -11.19
C CYS A 29 -8.42 2.48 -12.23
N CYS A 30 -9.48 3.28 -12.33
CA CYS A 30 -9.62 4.30 -13.36
C CYS A 30 -9.11 5.68 -12.89
N TRP A 31 -7.85 5.75 -12.45
CA TRP A 31 -7.11 7.00 -12.37
C TRP A 31 -6.36 7.20 -13.69
N ARG A 32 -7.09 7.59 -14.74
CA ARG A 32 -6.51 7.94 -16.04
C ARG A 32 -6.06 9.40 -15.99
N PHE A 33 -4.75 9.59 -15.84
CA PHE A 33 -4.07 10.87 -16.09
C PHE A 33 -4.44 11.40 -17.48
N ARG A 34 -4.90 12.66 -17.57
CA ARG A 34 -4.91 13.39 -18.85
C ARG A 34 -3.46 13.62 -19.26
N ALA A 35 -3.06 12.96 -20.34
CA ALA A 35 -1.87 13.28 -21.10
C ALA A 35 -2.20 14.46 -22.01
N THR A 36 -1.55 15.59 -21.77
CA THR A 36 -1.27 16.57 -22.83
C THR A 36 0.25 16.75 -22.83
N ASP A 37 0.83 16.54 -24.01
CA ASP A 37 2.23 16.76 -24.39
C ASP A 37 3.20 15.61 -24.12
N MET A 38 3.13 14.58 -24.98
CA MET A 38 4.27 13.71 -25.31
C MET A 38 4.32 13.56 -26.84
N PRO A 39 5.50 13.70 -27.48
CA PRO A 39 5.65 13.60 -28.93
C PRO A 39 5.46 12.16 -29.42
N ALA A 40 4.86 12.03 -30.61
CA ALA A 40 4.57 10.76 -31.26
C ALA A 40 5.86 9.96 -31.54
N LEU A 41 5.84 8.66 -31.19
CA LEU A 41 6.79 7.67 -31.67
C LEU A 41 6.03 6.51 -32.35
N PRO A 42 6.66 5.82 -33.32
CA PRO A 42 5.97 5.21 -34.43
C PRO A 42 5.36 3.85 -34.09
N THR A 43 4.21 3.61 -34.71
CA THR A 43 3.48 2.34 -34.78
C THR A 43 4.33 1.27 -35.47
N LEU A 44 4.51 0.13 -34.80
CA LEU A 44 4.93 -1.12 -35.44
C LEU A 44 3.80 -2.14 -35.26
N ASP A 45 3.15 -2.40 -36.39
CA ASP A 45 2.34 -3.60 -36.65
C ASP A 45 3.24 -4.84 -36.64
N LEU A 46 2.73 -5.98 -36.14
CA LEU A 46 2.83 -7.30 -36.80
C LEU A 46 2.17 -8.43 -35.98
N PHE A 47 1.03 -8.88 -36.51
CA PHE A 47 0.56 -10.26 -36.74
C PHE A 47 0.79 -11.39 -35.72
N LYS A 48 -0.36 -11.96 -35.32
CA LYS A 48 -0.80 -13.39 -35.33
C LYS A 48 0.28 -14.49 -35.38
N LEU A 49 0.11 -15.50 -34.52
CA LEU A 49 -0.10 -16.89 -34.97
C LEU A 49 -0.69 -17.78 -33.87
N ASN A 50 -1.24 -18.89 -34.35
CA ASN A 50 -2.27 -19.74 -33.77
C ASN A 50 -1.69 -21.03 -33.18
N THR A 51 -2.54 -21.69 -32.39
CA THR A 51 -2.54 -23.05 -31.83
C THR A 51 -1.72 -24.16 -32.53
N ASN A 52 -1.09 -25.06 -31.75
CA ASN A 52 -1.59 -26.44 -31.51
C ASN A 52 -0.64 -27.33 -30.67
N GLN A 53 -1.27 -28.38 -30.14
CA GLN A 53 -0.86 -29.45 -29.22
C GLN A 53 0.44 -30.22 -29.59
N VAL A 54 1.04 -30.93 -28.60
CA VAL A 54 1.14 -32.42 -28.55
C VAL A 54 2.00 -32.91 -27.35
N SER A 55 1.37 -33.80 -26.57
CA SER A 55 1.78 -34.91 -25.67
C SER A 55 3.15 -35.05 -24.96
N LEU A 56 3.02 -35.39 -23.66
CA LEU A 56 3.63 -36.49 -22.87
C LEU A 56 5.10 -36.91 -23.08
N GLY A 57 5.88 -36.77 -22.00
CA GLY A 57 7.09 -37.56 -21.75
C GLY A 57 7.81 -37.14 -20.46
N ARG A 58 7.68 -37.91 -19.38
CA ARG A 58 8.74 -38.03 -18.35
C ARG A 58 9.70 -39.12 -18.84
N PRO A 59 11.03 -38.95 -18.70
CA PRO A 59 11.67 -39.42 -17.46
C PRO A 59 12.94 -38.65 -17.05
N GLY A 60 13.43 -38.95 -15.83
CA GLY A 60 14.87 -39.02 -15.58
C GLY A 60 15.53 -37.80 -14.93
N TYR A 61 15.84 -37.94 -13.64
CA TYR A 61 16.95 -37.24 -13.00
C TYR A 61 18.27 -37.63 -13.68
N THR A 62 19.03 -36.66 -14.17
CA THR A 62 20.49 -36.52 -14.01
C THR A 62 20.98 -35.29 -14.78
N ASP A 63 22.06 -34.73 -14.26
CA ASP A 63 22.98 -33.77 -14.88
C ASP A 63 22.85 -32.30 -14.48
N LEU A 64 23.72 -31.95 -13.52
CA LEU A 64 23.95 -30.65 -12.91
C LEU A 64 25.11 -29.89 -13.58
N SER A 65 25.46 -30.21 -14.83
CA SER A 65 26.65 -29.65 -15.49
C SER A 65 26.42 -29.28 -16.96
N ARG A 66 25.59 -28.25 -17.24
CA ARG A 66 25.73 -27.38 -18.45
C ARG A 66 24.58 -26.37 -18.57
N MET A 67 24.79 -25.15 -18.10
CA MET A 67 24.30 -23.93 -18.79
C MET A 67 25.24 -22.76 -18.47
N HIS A 68 26.43 -22.79 -19.09
CA HIS A 68 27.12 -21.56 -19.46
C HIS A 68 26.50 -21.07 -20.78
N ALA A 69 25.55 -20.15 -20.68
CA ALA A 69 25.14 -19.30 -21.79
C ALA A 69 24.98 -17.88 -21.23
N VAL A 70 26.11 -17.16 -21.28
CA VAL A 70 26.27 -15.77 -20.88
C VAL A 70 25.41 -14.91 -21.82
N GLY A 71 24.22 -14.56 -21.36
CA GLY A 71 23.51 -13.41 -21.90
C GLY A 71 24.34 -12.17 -21.60
N SER A 72 24.92 -11.59 -22.64
CA SER A 72 25.72 -10.36 -22.56
C SER A 72 24.84 -9.21 -22.09
N PHE A 73 24.75 -9.05 -20.77
CA PHE A 73 24.09 -7.94 -20.11
C PHE A 73 24.95 -6.69 -20.34
N ASN A 74 24.44 -5.72 -21.09
CA ASN A 74 25.18 -4.52 -21.45
C ASN A 74 25.37 -3.61 -20.22
N LEU A 75 26.47 -3.83 -19.50
CA LEU A 75 26.92 -3.07 -18.33
C LEU A 75 27.19 -1.58 -18.63
N LYS A 76 27.25 -1.15 -19.90
CA LYS A 76 27.54 0.25 -20.24
C LYS A 76 26.35 1.20 -19.97
N ASN A 77 25.12 0.70 -19.89
CA ASN A 77 23.95 1.53 -19.56
C ASN A 77 23.65 1.63 -18.05
N TRP A 78 24.29 0.81 -17.20
CA TRP A 78 24.12 0.89 -15.74
C TRP A 78 25.16 1.82 -15.08
N VAL A 79 26.29 2.04 -15.76
CA VAL A 79 27.39 2.90 -15.30
C VAL A 79 27.02 4.39 -15.36
N VAL A 80 26.00 4.78 -16.12
CA VAL A 80 25.54 6.18 -16.19
C VAL A 80 24.92 6.68 -14.88
N THR A 81 24.41 5.85 -13.96
CA THR A 81 23.74 6.42 -12.77
C THR A 81 24.52 6.34 -11.46
N ARG A 82 25.68 5.68 -11.35
CA ARG A 82 26.36 5.60 -10.04
C ARG A 82 27.07 6.91 -9.68
N GLU A 83 27.76 7.53 -10.62
CA GLU A 83 28.44 8.82 -10.42
C GLU A 83 27.46 9.99 -10.40
N GLU A 84 26.39 9.92 -11.19
CA GLU A 84 25.32 10.92 -11.21
C GLU A 84 24.48 10.87 -9.92
N LYS A 85 24.16 9.66 -9.41
CA LYS A 85 23.56 9.49 -8.06
C LYS A 85 24.49 9.95 -6.94
N LEU A 86 25.81 9.82 -7.11
CA LEU A 86 26.79 10.31 -6.13
C LEU A 86 26.95 11.84 -6.17
N ARG A 87 26.84 12.47 -7.34
CA ARG A 87 26.78 13.94 -7.47
C ARG A 87 25.47 14.52 -6.94
N GLU A 88 24.33 13.91 -7.26
CA GLU A 88 23.02 14.29 -6.72
C GLU A 88 23.00 14.18 -5.17
N LYS A 89 23.73 13.22 -4.60
CA LYS A 89 23.88 13.05 -3.15
C LYS A 89 24.77 14.12 -2.49
N ARG A 90 25.64 14.80 -3.25
CA ARG A 90 26.64 15.73 -2.72
C ARG A 90 26.13 17.18 -2.73
N ASP A 91 25.28 17.53 -3.69
CA ASP A 91 24.82 18.92 -3.89
C ASP A 91 23.34 19.15 -3.55
N ALA A 92 22.54 18.10 -3.35
CA ALA A 92 21.15 18.28 -2.92
C ALA A 92 21.13 18.72 -1.44
N PRO A 93 20.56 19.90 -1.09
CA PRO A 93 20.33 20.25 0.29
C PRO A 93 19.53 19.12 0.92
N SER A 94 20.03 18.62 2.05
CA SER A 94 19.37 17.53 2.77
C SER A 94 17.91 17.93 2.93
N LEU A 95 16.97 17.19 2.33
CA LEU A 95 15.53 17.48 2.49
C LEU A 95 15.13 17.53 3.98
N LEU A 96 15.97 16.94 4.83
CA LEU A 96 15.86 16.94 6.29
C LEU A 96 16.19 18.30 6.94
N SER A 97 16.84 19.24 6.27
CA SER A 97 17.13 20.57 6.83
C SER A 97 16.15 21.66 6.37
N LEU A 98 15.25 21.34 5.42
CA LEU A 98 14.32 22.31 4.87
C LEU A 98 13.24 22.74 5.88
N CYS A 99 12.81 24.00 5.80
CA CYS A 99 11.66 24.47 6.54
C CYS A 99 10.34 23.95 5.93
N LYS A 100 9.22 24.03 6.67
CA LYS A 100 7.92 23.45 6.25
C LYS A 100 7.44 23.90 4.85
N PRO A 101 7.51 25.20 4.48
CA PRO A 101 7.11 25.65 3.14
C PRO A 101 7.97 25.07 2.01
N GLU A 102 9.29 25.03 2.21
CA GLU A 102 10.25 24.49 1.24
C GLU A 102 10.06 22.98 1.06
N LEU A 103 9.84 22.26 2.16
CA LEU A 103 9.54 20.84 2.13
C LEU A 103 8.26 20.56 1.34
N LYS A 104 7.19 21.36 1.56
CA LYS A 104 5.95 21.25 0.78
C LYS A 104 6.17 21.49 -0.72
N LEU A 105 7.01 22.46 -1.08
CA LEU A 105 7.36 22.72 -2.48
C LEU A 105 8.18 21.57 -3.08
N ALA A 106 9.14 21.02 -2.33
CA ALA A 106 9.92 19.87 -2.74
C ALA A 106 9.03 18.63 -2.96
N LEU A 107 8.04 18.40 -2.10
CA LEU A 107 7.08 17.30 -2.27
C LEU A 107 6.28 17.41 -3.56
N ARG A 108 5.84 18.62 -3.92
CA ARG A 108 5.08 18.86 -5.17
C ARG A 108 5.94 18.64 -6.41
N LYS A 109 7.24 18.89 -6.33
CA LYS A 109 8.20 18.60 -7.41
C LYS A 109 8.54 17.11 -7.52
N GLY A 110 8.16 16.32 -6.52
CA GLY A 110 8.49 14.91 -6.41
C GLY A 110 9.78 14.67 -5.63
N ILE A 111 9.79 13.59 -4.85
CA ILE A 111 10.99 13.15 -4.11
C ILE A 111 11.72 12.08 -4.95
N PRO A 112 13.03 12.26 -5.22
CA PRO A 112 13.86 11.23 -5.84
C PRO A 112 13.80 9.90 -5.07
N SER A 113 13.76 8.77 -5.76
CA SER A 113 13.56 7.44 -5.15
C SER A 113 14.56 7.13 -4.01
N LEU A 114 15.81 7.55 -4.15
CA LEU A 114 16.86 7.35 -3.14
C LEU A 114 16.62 8.11 -1.83
N GLN A 115 15.89 9.22 -1.89
CA GLN A 115 15.59 10.07 -0.73
C GLN A 115 14.31 9.65 -0.02
N ARG A 116 13.40 8.94 -0.70
CA ARG A 116 12.10 8.50 -0.13
C ARG A 116 12.25 7.71 1.16
N GLN A 117 13.25 6.84 1.25
CA GLN A 117 13.54 6.03 2.44
C GLN A 117 13.88 6.85 3.70
N TYR A 118 14.25 8.13 3.55
CA TYR A 118 14.54 9.04 4.66
C TYR A 118 13.44 10.08 4.83
N THR A 119 12.93 10.62 3.72
CA THR A 119 11.96 11.71 3.73
C THR A 119 10.57 11.23 4.14
N TRP A 120 10.10 10.08 3.64
CA TRP A 120 8.74 9.62 3.95
C TRP A 120 8.55 9.22 5.42
N PRO A 121 9.46 8.44 6.05
CA PRO A 121 9.34 8.18 7.49
C PRO A 121 9.30 9.45 8.30
N ARG A 122 10.15 10.44 7.98
CA ARG A 122 10.12 11.73 8.67
C ARG A 122 8.78 12.43 8.54
N LEU A 123 8.17 12.47 7.35
CA LEU A 123 6.89 13.15 7.16
C LEU A 123 5.75 12.52 7.96
N VAL A 124 5.77 11.19 8.08
CA VAL A 124 4.82 10.45 8.91
C VAL A 124 5.10 10.71 10.38
N CYS A 125 6.35 10.53 10.80
CA CYS A 125 6.75 10.59 12.21
C CYS A 125 6.82 12.02 12.80
N GLU A 126 7.03 13.06 11.98
CA GLU A 126 7.12 14.46 12.45
C GLU A 126 5.78 14.92 13.03
N LYS A 127 4.68 14.38 12.50
CA LYS A 127 3.35 14.79 12.92
C LYS A 127 2.76 13.87 13.99
N SER A 128 3.29 12.66 14.16
CA SER A 128 2.83 11.73 15.20
C SER A 128 3.50 12.03 16.54
N GLU A 129 2.80 11.76 17.63
CA GLU A 129 3.45 11.77 18.94
C GLU A 129 4.59 10.74 18.98
N LYS A 130 5.69 11.07 19.65
CA LYS A 130 6.89 10.21 19.73
C LYS A 130 6.54 8.78 20.15
N LYS A 131 5.55 8.62 21.04
CA LYS A 131 5.09 7.33 21.54
C LYS A 131 4.64 6.36 20.44
N TYR A 132 4.09 6.87 19.33
CA TYR A 132 3.58 6.05 18.23
C TYR A 132 4.67 5.52 17.28
N CYS A 133 5.90 6.04 17.38
CA CYS A 133 6.99 5.66 16.50
C CYS A 133 8.14 4.96 17.23
N PHE A 134 8.43 5.38 18.47
CA PHE A 134 9.65 4.98 19.17
C PHE A 134 9.41 3.92 20.24
N ASP A 135 8.25 3.94 20.91
CA ASP A 135 7.97 3.06 22.05
C ASP A 135 7.33 1.72 21.66
N LEU A 136 7.41 1.38 20.36
CA LEU A 136 6.90 0.12 19.83
C LEU A 136 7.94 -1.00 19.99
N PRO A 137 7.48 -2.23 20.29
CA PRO A 137 8.33 -3.41 20.13
C PRO A 137 8.87 -3.48 18.71
N SER A 138 10.00 -4.16 18.52
CA SER A 138 10.56 -4.37 17.19
C SER A 138 9.58 -5.16 16.33
N TYR A 139 9.62 -4.95 15.01
CA TYR A 139 8.76 -5.66 14.08
C TYR A 139 8.93 -7.18 14.18
N GLN A 140 10.18 -7.63 14.43
CA GLN A 140 10.49 -9.05 14.63
C GLN A 140 9.81 -9.64 15.87
N GLU A 141 9.83 -8.94 17.01
CA GLU A 141 9.16 -9.40 18.23
C GLU A 141 7.66 -9.59 18.00
N VAL A 142 7.02 -8.62 17.35
CA VAL A 142 5.58 -8.69 17.04
C VAL A 142 5.28 -9.80 16.03
N LEU A 143 6.13 -10.01 15.03
CA LEU A 143 6.00 -11.14 14.10
C LEU A 143 6.03 -12.49 14.83
N TYR A 144 6.96 -12.65 15.76
CA TYR A 144 7.05 -13.87 16.56
C TYR A 144 5.81 -14.08 17.43
N GLU A 145 5.26 -13.02 18.00
CA GLU A 145 4.01 -13.06 18.75
C GLU A 145 2.83 -13.51 17.87
N VAL A 146 2.64 -12.85 16.72
CA VAL A 146 1.54 -13.11 15.78
C VAL A 146 1.57 -14.52 15.21
N PHE A 147 2.78 -15.05 14.95
CA PHE A 147 2.98 -16.37 14.35
C PHE A 147 3.42 -17.44 15.36
N TYR A 148 3.20 -17.23 16.66
CA TYR A 148 3.48 -18.19 17.73
C TYR A 148 4.88 -18.82 17.66
N GLY A 149 5.90 -18.00 17.43
CA GLY A 149 7.29 -18.45 17.34
C GLY A 149 7.72 -18.95 15.96
N LYS A 150 6.80 -19.14 15.01
CA LYS A 150 7.08 -19.77 13.70
C LYS A 150 6.61 -18.89 12.54
N ILE A 151 7.45 -17.94 12.16
CA ILE A 151 7.17 -17.04 11.03
C ILE A 151 7.13 -17.86 9.72
N PRO A 152 5.98 -17.94 9.03
CA PRO A 152 5.85 -18.72 7.80
C PRO A 152 6.63 -18.05 6.67
N ARG A 153 7.31 -18.85 5.84
CA ARG A 153 7.99 -18.34 4.63
C ARG A 153 7.00 -17.87 3.57
N GLU A 154 5.83 -18.51 3.50
CA GLU A 154 4.75 -18.20 2.57
C GLU A 154 3.42 -18.22 3.35
N CYS A 155 2.69 -17.11 3.34
CA CYS A 155 1.40 -16.98 4.06
C CYS A 155 0.23 -17.65 3.31
N SER A 156 0.44 -18.18 2.11
CA SER A 156 -0.62 -18.41 1.11
C SER A 156 -1.55 -19.61 1.34
N LYS A 157 -1.47 -20.36 2.45
CA LYS A 157 -2.36 -21.52 2.68
C LYS A 157 -2.86 -21.67 4.10
N GLU A 158 -2.03 -21.39 5.09
CA GLU A 158 -2.36 -21.66 6.50
C GLU A 158 -2.76 -20.39 7.26
N VAL A 159 -2.41 -19.22 6.72
CA VAL A 159 -2.63 -17.93 7.37
C VAL A 159 -3.65 -17.14 6.56
N SER A 160 -4.76 -16.79 7.20
CA SER A 160 -5.71 -15.84 6.63
C SER A 160 -5.10 -14.44 6.65
N VAL A 161 -4.82 -13.88 5.46
CA VAL A 161 -4.30 -12.52 5.33
C VAL A 161 -5.48 -11.55 5.39
N PRO A 162 -5.48 -10.56 6.31
CA PRO A 162 -6.57 -9.62 6.42
C PRO A 162 -6.68 -8.74 5.17
N ASP A 163 -7.88 -8.62 4.63
CA ASP A 163 -8.19 -7.85 3.43
C ASP A 163 -8.61 -6.41 3.74
N PHE A 164 -8.87 -6.12 5.02
CA PHE A 164 -9.37 -4.84 5.53
C PHE A 164 -10.62 -4.34 4.77
N GLY A 165 -11.49 -5.25 4.33
CA GLY A 165 -12.72 -4.93 3.62
C GLY A 165 -12.54 -4.59 2.14
N GLY A 166 -11.36 -4.81 1.58
CA GLY A 166 -11.05 -4.58 0.16
C GLY A 166 -10.69 -5.86 -0.60
N THR A 167 -10.46 -5.73 -1.91
CA THR A 167 -9.78 -6.79 -2.67
C THR A 167 -8.27 -6.61 -2.50
N LEU A 168 -7.53 -7.70 -2.27
CA LEU A 168 -6.06 -7.65 -2.13
C LEU A 168 -5.37 -7.40 -3.48
N LEU A 169 -5.30 -6.13 -3.88
CA LEU A 169 -4.72 -5.70 -5.16
C LEU A 169 -3.21 -5.49 -5.13
N PHE A 170 -2.57 -5.68 -3.97
CA PHE A 170 -1.14 -5.39 -3.83
C PHE A 170 -0.24 -6.26 -4.72
N HIS A 171 -0.77 -7.36 -5.26
CA HIS A 171 -0.12 -8.21 -6.24
C HIS A 171 0.17 -7.52 -7.57
N SER A 172 -0.53 -6.42 -7.86
CA SER A 172 -0.37 -5.60 -9.06
C SER A 172 0.82 -4.63 -8.99
N HIS A 173 1.37 -4.39 -7.79
CA HIS A 173 2.54 -3.54 -7.62
C HIS A 173 3.83 -4.23 -8.07
N PRO A 174 4.86 -3.47 -8.50
CA PRO A 174 6.16 -4.01 -8.90
C PRO A 174 7.00 -4.40 -7.67
N ILE A 175 6.53 -5.39 -6.92
CA ILE A 175 7.22 -5.97 -5.76
C ILE A 175 7.58 -7.44 -6.03
N THR A 176 8.71 -7.87 -5.45
CA THR A 176 9.20 -9.25 -5.61
C THR A 176 8.25 -10.24 -4.93
N ARG A 177 8.40 -11.54 -5.25
CA ARG A 177 7.64 -12.59 -4.53
C ARG A 177 7.91 -12.54 -3.02
N SER A 178 9.16 -12.35 -2.62
CA SER A 178 9.50 -12.21 -1.19
C SER A 178 8.88 -10.96 -0.57
N GLY A 179 8.87 -9.82 -1.27
CA GLY A 179 8.19 -8.61 -0.80
C GLY A 179 6.68 -8.79 -0.65
N ARG A 180 6.04 -9.61 -1.50
CA ARG A 180 4.62 -9.96 -1.33
C ARG A 180 4.34 -10.73 -0.05
N GLU A 181 5.20 -11.67 0.32
CA GLU A 181 5.05 -12.39 1.60
C GLU A 181 5.31 -11.46 2.79
N GLN A 182 6.27 -10.54 2.71
CA GLN A 182 6.48 -9.51 3.74
C GLN A 182 5.27 -8.58 3.91
N VAL A 183 4.63 -8.16 2.81
CA VAL A 183 3.39 -7.38 2.88
C VAL A 183 2.29 -8.18 3.59
N LYS A 184 2.10 -9.46 3.26
CA LYS A 184 1.11 -10.32 3.95
C LYS A 184 1.39 -10.42 5.45
N GLN A 185 2.64 -10.67 5.83
CA GLN A 185 3.07 -10.71 7.22
C GLN A 185 2.82 -9.38 7.95
N MET A 186 3.15 -8.25 7.32
CA MET A 186 2.86 -6.91 7.84
C MET A 186 1.37 -6.69 8.05
N LEU A 187 0.51 -7.12 7.13
CA LEU A 187 -0.94 -6.98 7.25
C LEU A 187 -1.49 -7.80 8.43
N CYS A 188 -0.99 -9.02 8.64
CA CYS A 188 -1.31 -9.82 9.83
C CYS A 188 -0.89 -9.10 11.12
N VAL A 189 0.33 -8.54 11.15
CA VAL A 189 0.85 -7.77 12.29
C VAL A 189 -0.01 -6.54 12.58
N LEU A 190 -0.39 -5.78 11.56
CA LEU A 190 -1.24 -4.60 11.72
C LEU A 190 -2.64 -4.97 12.21
N LYS A 191 -3.21 -6.09 11.74
CA LYS A 191 -4.51 -6.57 12.23
C LYS A 191 -4.43 -7.01 13.69
N HIS A 192 -3.38 -7.70 14.09
CA HIS A 192 -3.16 -8.09 15.49
C HIS A 192 -3.02 -6.88 16.41
N HIS A 193 -2.18 -5.91 16.03
CA HIS A 193 -1.91 -4.73 16.86
C HIS A 193 -3.08 -3.71 16.90
N HIS A 194 -4.01 -3.78 15.96
CA HIS A 194 -5.12 -2.84 15.83
C HIS A 194 -6.46 -3.52 15.59
N GLU A 195 -6.67 -4.70 16.19
CA GLU A 195 -7.83 -5.55 15.94
C GLU A 195 -9.15 -4.80 16.12
N ASP A 196 -9.26 -4.01 17.20
CA ASP A 196 -10.44 -3.26 17.59
C ASP A 196 -10.64 -1.97 16.78
N SER A 197 -9.58 -1.45 16.17
CA SER A 197 -9.62 -0.13 15.54
C SER A 197 -9.87 -0.18 14.04
N ILE A 198 -9.37 -1.22 13.35
CA ILE A 198 -9.47 -1.33 11.89
C ILE A 198 -10.56 -2.34 11.53
N SER A 199 -11.74 -1.81 11.21
CA SER A 199 -12.86 -2.61 10.68
C SER A 199 -12.92 -2.56 9.14
N TYR A 200 -12.50 -1.46 8.53
CA TYR A 200 -12.51 -1.28 7.08
C TYR A 200 -11.46 -0.24 6.65
N CYS A 201 -10.44 -0.67 5.90
CA CYS A 201 -9.41 0.19 5.31
C CYS A 201 -8.80 -0.49 4.07
N PRO A 202 -9.50 -0.46 2.91
CA PRO A 202 -9.07 -1.17 1.71
C PRO A 202 -7.77 -0.63 1.09
N LEU A 203 -7.32 0.57 1.50
CA LEU A 203 -6.08 1.19 1.03
C LEU A 203 -4.83 0.58 1.68
N LEU A 204 -4.96 0.01 2.89
CA LEU A 204 -3.83 -0.43 3.71
C LEU A 204 -2.92 -1.46 2.99
N PRO A 205 -3.44 -2.49 2.31
CA PRO A 205 -2.61 -3.47 1.60
C PRO A 205 -1.74 -2.86 0.49
N ASP A 206 -2.31 -1.96 -0.30
CA ASP A 206 -1.59 -1.29 -1.39
C ASP A 206 -0.54 -0.32 -0.85
N LEU A 207 -0.88 0.43 0.20
CA LEU A 207 0.05 1.34 0.86
C LEU A 207 1.27 0.58 1.41
N CYS A 208 1.07 -0.55 2.08
CA CYS A 208 2.16 -1.42 2.52
C CYS A 208 3.08 -1.79 1.35
N ALA A 209 2.52 -2.29 0.25
CA ALA A 209 3.31 -2.71 -0.91
C ALA A 209 4.12 -1.57 -1.53
N VAL A 210 3.56 -0.36 -1.62
CA VAL A 210 4.27 0.83 -2.09
C VAL A 210 5.42 1.19 -1.17
N LEU A 211 5.23 1.13 0.16
CA LEU A 211 6.29 1.45 1.13
C LEU A 211 7.41 0.42 1.10
N PHE A 212 7.09 -0.87 1.04
CA PHE A 212 8.08 -1.96 0.93
C PHE A 212 8.98 -1.87 -0.31
N HIS A 213 8.56 -1.15 -1.35
CA HIS A 213 9.40 -0.92 -2.51
C HIS A 213 10.61 0.01 -2.20
N TYR A 214 10.49 0.91 -1.23
CA TYR A 214 11.50 1.94 -0.95
C TYR A 214 12.09 1.86 0.47
N ILE A 215 11.41 1.22 1.40
CA ILE A 215 11.65 1.37 2.84
C ILE A 215 11.85 -0.01 3.48
N PRO A 216 12.84 -0.17 4.39
CA PRO A 216 13.01 -1.40 5.16
C PRO A 216 11.79 -1.73 6.03
N ASP A 217 11.55 -3.02 6.23
CA ASP A 217 10.40 -3.61 6.95
C ASP A 217 10.15 -3.00 8.34
N GLU A 218 11.18 -2.90 9.18
CA GLU A 218 11.09 -2.30 10.52
C GLU A 218 10.58 -0.85 10.47
N VAL A 219 11.03 -0.09 9.47
CA VAL A 219 10.61 1.31 9.31
C VAL A 219 9.19 1.38 8.74
N VAL A 220 8.82 0.48 7.81
CA VAL A 220 7.44 0.35 7.31
C VAL A 220 6.49 0.04 8.45
N PHE A 221 6.82 -0.89 9.35
CA PHE A 221 6.00 -1.21 10.52
C PHE A 221 5.70 0.03 11.37
N ARG A 222 6.74 0.77 11.76
CA ARG A 222 6.60 1.99 12.57
C ARG A 222 5.80 3.07 11.85
N MET A 223 6.03 3.25 10.54
CA MET A 223 5.26 4.21 9.74
C MET A 223 3.78 3.83 9.65
N MET A 224 3.47 2.56 9.37
CA MET A 224 2.09 2.09 9.26
C MET A 224 1.35 2.24 10.59
N ASN A 225 1.99 1.85 11.69
CA ASN A 225 1.42 2.01 13.03
C ASN A 225 1.17 3.48 13.37
N ALA A 226 2.14 4.37 13.12
CA ALA A 226 1.96 5.81 13.32
C ALA A 226 0.83 6.40 12.47
N MET A 227 0.66 5.95 11.22
CA MET A 227 -0.45 6.39 10.37
C MET A 227 -1.80 5.89 10.89
N VAL A 228 -1.89 4.64 11.35
CA VAL A 228 -3.12 4.08 11.93
C VAL A 228 -3.49 4.80 13.23
N GLU A 229 -2.54 4.98 14.15
CA GLU A 229 -2.76 5.69 15.40
C GLU A 229 -3.20 7.13 15.17
N ARG A 230 -2.60 7.80 14.18
CA ARG A 230 -3.06 9.13 13.77
C ARG A 230 -4.48 9.09 13.23
N ALA A 231 -4.78 8.17 12.33
CA ALA A 231 -6.11 8.01 11.75
C ALA A 231 -7.20 7.81 12.82
N LYS A 232 -6.88 7.16 13.95
CA LYS A 232 -7.81 7.05 15.10
C LYS A 232 -8.11 8.40 15.76
N LEU A 233 -7.12 9.28 15.86
CA LEU A 233 -7.22 10.54 16.58
C LEU A 233 -7.93 11.63 15.79
N ASP A 234 -7.53 11.82 14.54
CA ASP A 234 -7.96 12.96 13.71
C ASP A 234 -8.64 12.53 12.41
N GLY A 235 -8.73 11.23 12.12
CA GLY A 235 -9.23 10.72 10.83
C GLY A 235 -8.31 11.01 9.65
N TRP A 236 -7.05 11.43 9.88
CA TRP A 236 -6.13 11.74 8.80
C TRP A 236 -5.53 10.49 8.17
N HIS A 237 -5.11 10.64 6.90
CA HIS A 237 -4.54 9.62 6.00
C HIS A 237 -5.55 8.66 5.38
N PHE A 238 -6.36 7.98 6.18
CA PHE A 238 -7.36 7.03 5.71
C PHE A 238 -8.41 6.72 6.79
N THR A 239 -9.58 6.29 6.35
CA THR A 239 -10.67 5.85 7.22
C THR A 239 -10.42 4.43 7.76
N LEU A 240 -10.78 4.20 9.01
CA LEU A 240 -10.64 2.88 9.67
C LEU A 240 -11.97 2.12 9.78
N THR A 241 -13.09 2.77 9.46
CA THR A 241 -14.42 2.19 9.52
C THR A 241 -15.16 2.32 8.19
N GLY A 242 -16.07 1.37 7.95
CA GLY A 242 -16.86 1.34 6.71
C GLY A 242 -17.85 2.50 6.63
N MET A 243 -18.29 3.02 7.79
CA MET A 243 -19.17 4.19 7.85
C MET A 243 -18.40 5.46 7.48
N ASP A 244 -17.21 5.67 8.06
CA ASP A 244 -16.38 6.84 7.75
C ASP A 244 -15.98 6.85 6.28
N PHE A 245 -15.60 5.68 5.74
CA PHE A 245 -15.28 5.54 4.32
C PHE A 245 -16.46 5.94 3.42
N ARG A 246 -17.68 5.49 3.74
CA ARG A 246 -18.89 5.85 2.98
C ARG A 246 -19.16 7.36 3.05
N LEU A 247 -19.02 7.96 4.22
CA LEU A 247 -19.20 9.41 4.40
C LEU A 247 -18.16 10.19 3.60
N GLU A 248 -16.90 9.75 3.58
CA GLU A 248 -15.85 10.38 2.77
C GLU A 248 -16.16 10.31 1.27
N VAL A 249 -16.62 9.15 0.77
CA VAL A 249 -17.02 9.01 -0.65
C VAL A 249 -18.20 9.92 -0.97
N ILE A 250 -19.23 9.99 -0.12
CA ILE A 250 -20.39 10.88 -0.32
C ILE A 250 -19.95 12.34 -0.34
N ASN A 251 -19.09 12.75 0.60
CA ASN A 251 -18.54 14.10 0.67
C ASN A 251 -17.70 14.44 -0.57
N PHE A 252 -16.90 13.49 -1.07
CA PHE A 252 -16.15 13.67 -2.30
C PHE A 252 -17.06 13.84 -3.53
N LEU A 253 -18.11 13.02 -3.64
CA LEU A 253 -19.06 13.10 -4.75
C LEU A 253 -19.89 14.38 -4.71
N SER A 254 -20.18 14.93 -3.53
CA SER A 254 -20.95 16.18 -3.41
C SER A 254 -20.16 17.42 -3.85
N ILE A 255 -18.83 17.42 -3.69
CA ILE A 255 -17.97 18.52 -4.16
C ILE A 255 -17.60 18.39 -5.64
N LEU A 256 -17.63 17.17 -6.21
CA LEU A 256 -17.16 16.91 -7.58
C LEU A 256 -17.81 17.81 -8.65
N PRO A 257 -19.13 18.09 -8.64
CA PRO A 257 -19.75 18.99 -9.62
C PRO A 257 -19.16 20.41 -9.63
N SER A 258 -18.63 20.90 -8.51
CA SER A 258 -18.03 22.25 -8.45
C SER A 258 -16.69 22.36 -9.18
N PHE A 259 -16.06 21.23 -9.52
CA PHE A 259 -14.76 21.17 -10.20
C PHE A 259 -14.85 20.70 -11.66
N LEU A 260 -16.02 20.21 -12.10
CA LEU A 260 -16.21 19.77 -13.48
C LEU A 260 -16.77 20.93 -14.31
N PRO A 261 -16.14 21.28 -15.45
CA PRO A 261 -16.71 22.26 -16.36
C PRO A 261 -18.05 21.74 -16.92
N HIS A 262 -19.04 22.63 -16.99
CA HIS A 262 -20.36 22.35 -17.56
C HIS A 262 -20.30 21.97 -19.04
#